data_AF-A0A5C9EPJ7-F1
#
_entry.id   AF-A0A5C9EPJ7-F1
#
_cell.length_a   1.000
_cell.length_b   1.000
_cell.length_c   1.000
_cell.angle_alpha   90.00
_cell.angle_beta   90.00
_cell.angle_gamma   90.00
#
_symmetry.space_group_name_H-M   'P 1'
#
loop_
_entity.id
_entity.type
_entity.pdbx_description
1 polymer ?
#
loop_
_entity_poly.entity_id
_entity_poly.type
_entity_poly.pdbx_seq_one_letter_code
_entity_poly.pdbx_strand_id
1 'polypeptide(L)'
;MKHSSLNQNETIKDLRDSINLSLKLFLLLSIFIIIFVLITHVIFSLELFFLLIFIPILGIFFGISIINIKGEIRRIRKYLCSKCNFVNDEDAKYCKKCGTKLN
;
A
#
# COMPACT_ATOMS: atom_id res chain seq x y z
N MET A 1 -51.36 15.79 54.22
CA MET A 1 -50.18 16.50 53.65
C MET A 1 -49.06 15.59 53.11
N LYS A 2 -48.94 14.30 53.48
CA LYS A 2 -47.87 13.40 52.96
C LYS A 2 -47.96 13.03 51.47
N HIS A 3 -49.12 13.20 50.83
CA HIS A 3 -49.30 12.77 49.44
C HIS A 3 -48.63 13.68 48.39
N SER A 4 -48.45 14.99 48.64
CA SER A 4 -47.83 15.88 47.64
C SER A 4 -46.31 15.81 47.64
N SER A 5 -45.69 15.54 48.79
CA SER A 5 -44.22 15.39 48.89
C SER A 5 -43.71 14.07 48.32
N LEU A 6 -44.53 13.01 48.31
CA LEU A 6 -44.17 11.73 47.67
C LEU A 6 -44.07 11.88 46.14
N ASN A 7 -45.05 12.54 45.52
CA ASN A 7 -45.13 12.77 44.07
C ASN A 7 -43.98 13.68 43.56
N GLN A 8 -43.59 14.67 44.36
CA GLN A 8 -42.48 15.56 44.01
C GLN A 8 -41.13 14.82 43.99
N ASN A 9 -40.92 13.85 44.89
CA ASN A 9 -39.69 13.05 44.93
C ASN A 9 -39.59 12.06 43.76
N GLU A 10 -40.72 11.48 43.33
CA GLU A 10 -40.77 10.62 42.13
C GLU A 10 -40.43 11.41 40.87
N THR A 11 -41.01 12.61 40.71
CA THR A 11 -40.71 13.49 39.56
C THR A 11 -39.23 13.86 39.47
N ILE A 12 -38.58 14.16 40.61
CA ILE A 12 -37.14 14.48 40.66
C ILE A 12 -36.28 13.27 40.30
N LYS A 13 -36.70 12.06 40.71
CA LYS A 13 -36.00 10.82 40.38
C LYS A 13 -36.08 10.54 38.88
N ASP A 14 -37.26 10.65 38.28
CA ASP A 14 -37.46 10.43 36.85
C ASP A 14 -36.67 11.43 36.00
N LEU A 15 -36.64 12.70 36.42
CA LEU A 15 -35.84 13.73 35.75
C LEU A 15 -34.34 13.41 35.83
N ARG A 16 -33.85 12.98 36.99
CA ARG A 16 -32.46 12.57 37.18
C ARG A 16 -32.11 11.36 36.31
N ASP A 17 -32.98 10.37 36.23
CA ASP A 17 -32.75 9.16 35.43
C ASP A 17 -32.73 9.49 33.94
N SER A 18 -33.62 10.38 33.48
CA SER A 18 -33.61 10.91 32.11
C SER A 18 -32.30 11.65 31.78
N ILE A 19 -31.85 12.56 32.66
CA ILE A 19 -30.58 13.29 32.49
C ILE A 19 -29.39 12.32 32.47
N ASN A 20 -29.35 11.34 33.37
CA ASN A 20 -28.29 10.34 33.42
C ASN A 20 -28.25 9.49 32.14
N LEU A 21 -29.41 9.13 31.59
CA LEU A 21 -29.50 8.40 30.33
C LEU A 21 -28.97 9.24 29.17
N SER A 22 -29.37 10.51 29.07
CA SER A 22 -28.87 11.44 28.05
C SER A 22 -27.37 11.64 28.15
N LEU A 23 -26.82 11.79 29.36
CA LEU A 23 -25.39 11.95 29.58
C LEU A 23 -24.61 10.69 29.20
N LYS A 24 -25.11 9.49 29.56
CA LYS A 24 -24.50 8.22 29.14
C LYS A 24 -24.50 8.08 27.62
N LEU A 25 -25.59 8.43 26.94
CA LEU A 25 -25.68 8.36 25.49
C LEU A 25 -24.70 9.33 24.83
N PHE A 26 -24.58 10.54 25.35
CA PHE A 26 -23.60 11.53 24.87
C PHE A 26 -22.16 11.05 25.05
N LEU A 27 -21.83 10.48 26.21
CA LEU A 27 -20.50 9.91 26.49
C LEU A 27 -20.20 8.72 25.57
N LEU A 28 -21.17 7.84 25.35
CA LEU A 28 -21.00 6.71 24.42
C LEU A 28 -20.75 7.18 22.99
N LEU A 29 -21.51 8.18 22.54
CA LEU A 29 -21.35 8.74 21.20
C LEU A 29 -19.99 9.43 21.03
N SER A 30 -19.54 10.19 22.04
CA SER A 30 -18.24 10.87 21.98
C SER A 30 -17.08 9.87 21.95
N ILE A 31 -17.14 8.82 22.77
CA ILE A 31 -16.16 7.72 22.75
C ILE A 31 -16.14 7.04 21.39
N PHE A 32 -17.31 6.75 20.82
CA PHE A 32 -17.42 6.13 19.50
C PHE A 32 -16.78 6.99 18.41
N ILE A 33 -17.04 8.30 18.41
CA ILE A 33 -16.45 9.24 17.45
C ILE A 33 -14.93 9.28 17.60
N ILE A 34 -14.41 9.35 18.83
CA ILE A 34 -12.97 9.37 19.08
C ILE A 34 -12.32 8.09 18.55
N ILE A 35 -12.89 6.92 18.87
CA ILE A 35 -12.39 5.63 18.38
C ILE A 35 -12.41 5.59 16.85
N PHE A 36 -13.50 6.04 16.23
CA PHE A 36 -13.62 6.08 14.78
C PHE A 36 -12.54 6.95 14.14
N VAL A 37 -12.30 8.16 14.67
CA VAL A 37 -11.25 9.07 14.19
C VAL A 37 -9.85 8.47 14.36
N LEU A 38 -9.58 7.81 15.49
CA LEU A 38 -8.30 7.15 15.72
C LEU A 38 -8.08 6.00 14.73
N ILE A 39 -9.11 5.19 14.48
CA ILE A 39 -9.03 4.08 13.52
C ILE A 39 -8.77 4.62 12.11
N THR A 40 -9.52 5.63 11.67
CA THR A 40 -9.34 6.19 10.32
C THR A 40 -7.96 6.81 10.16
N HIS A 41 -7.45 7.50 11.19
CA HIS A 41 -6.09 8.03 11.19
C HIS A 41 -5.02 6.94 11.10
N VAL A 42 -5.17 5.84 11.86
CA VAL A 42 -4.25 4.69 11.79
C VAL A 42 -4.29 4.03 10.42
N ILE A 43 -5.47 3.81 9.84
CA ILE A 43 -5.63 3.22 8.50
C ILE A 43 -4.93 4.10 7.46
N PHE A 44 -5.19 5.40 7.47
CA PHE A 44 -4.58 6.34 6.52
C PHE A 44 -3.05 6.36 6.65
N SER A 45 -2.54 6.32 7.89
CA SER A 45 -1.10 6.28 8.16
C SER A 45 -0.45 5.00 7.61
N LEU A 46 -1.12 3.86 7.74
CA LEU A 46 -0.66 2.58 7.18
C LEU A 46 -0.67 2.61 5.65
N GLU A 47 -1.72 3.12 5.04
CA GLU A 47 -1.83 3.23 3.58
C GLU A 47 -0.70 4.07 3.00
N LEU A 48 -0.40 5.22 3.63
CA LEU A 48 0.73 6.07 3.24
C LEU A 48 2.07 5.35 3.41
N PHE A 49 2.25 4.58 4.48
CA PHE A 49 3.45 3.77 4.70
C PHE A 49 3.63 2.72 3.59
N PHE A 50 2.57 2.01 3.20
CA PHE A 50 2.62 1.06 2.10
C PHE A 50 2.97 1.74 0.77
N LEU A 51 2.37 2.90 0.46
CA LEU A 51 2.69 3.63 -0.76
C LEU A 51 4.16 4.09 -0.79
N LEU A 52 4.70 4.56 0.33
CA LEU A 52 6.06 5.08 0.40
C LEU A 52 7.14 4.01 0.43
N ILE A 53 6.83 2.79 0.87
CA ILE A 53 7.85 1.73 1.06
C ILE A 53 7.62 0.55 0.12
N PHE A 54 6.38 0.08 -0.02
CA PHE A 54 6.10 -1.11 -0.82
C PHE A 54 6.26 -0.83 -2.32
N ILE A 55 5.78 0.32 -2.81
CA ILE A 55 5.91 0.71 -4.22
C ILE A 55 7.38 0.83 -4.66
N PRO A 56 8.28 1.54 -3.95
CA PRO A 56 9.68 1.61 -4.39
C PRO A 56 10.38 0.26 -4.29
N ILE A 57 10.09 -0.57 -3.28
CA ILE A 57 10.66 -1.91 -3.19
C ILE A 57 10.23 -2.78 -4.38
N LEU A 58 8.93 -2.77 -4.71
CA LEU A 58 8.41 -3.42 -5.92
C LEU A 58 9.09 -2.89 -7.18
N GLY A 59 9.20 -1.57 -7.31
CA GLY A 59 9.85 -0.92 -8.45
C GLY A 59 11.31 -1.36 -8.63
N ILE A 60 12.07 -1.46 -7.54
CA ILE A 60 13.44 -1.95 -7.55
C ILE A 60 13.48 -3.42 -7.97
N PHE A 61 12.62 -4.26 -7.40
CA PHE A 61 12.57 -5.69 -7.72
C PHE A 61 12.22 -5.95 -9.19
N PHE A 62 11.22 -5.26 -9.73
CA PHE A 62 10.86 -5.32 -11.14
C PHE A 62 11.96 -4.76 -12.03
N GLY A 63 12.59 -3.65 -11.63
CA GLY A 63 13.72 -3.06 -12.37
C GLY A 63 14.88 -4.03 -12.53
N ILE A 64 15.30 -4.70 -11.46
CA ILE A 64 16.36 -5.72 -11.49
C ILE A 64 15.97 -6.89 -12.40
N SER A 65 14.73 -7.35 -12.30
CA SER A 65 14.21 -8.44 -13.13
C SER A 65 14.26 -8.10 -14.62
N ILE A 66 13.86 -6.88 -15.00
CA ILE A 66 13.91 -6.39 -16.38
C ILE A 66 15.35 -6.31 -16.90
N ILE A 67 16.29 -5.82 -16.09
CA ILE A 67 17.72 -5.75 -16.46
C ILE A 67 18.25 -7.16 -16.77
N ASN A 68 17.92 -8.14 -15.92
CA ASN A 68 18.39 -9.51 -16.10
C ASN A 68 17.83 -10.15 -17.40
N ILE A 69 16.55 -9.95 -17.68
CA ILE A 69 15.91 -10.42 -18.93
C ILE A 69 16.57 -9.79 -20.16
N LYS A 70 16.83 -8.48 -20.13
CA LYS A 70 17.50 -7.79 -21.24
C LYS A 70 18.92 -8.33 -21.49
N GLY A 71 19.63 -8.68 -20.42
CA GLY A 71 20.94 -9.33 -20.49
C GLY A 71 20.89 -10.72 -21.12
N GLU A 72 19.87 -11.52 -20.82
CA GLU A 72 19.68 -12.83 -21.45
C GLU A 72 19.33 -12.70 -22.94
N ILE A 73 18.42 -11.77 -23.30
CA ILE A 73 18.04 -11.54 -24.70
C ILE A 73 19.23 -11.11 -25.56
N ARG A 74 20.12 -10.24 -25.06
CA ARG A 74 21.36 -9.87 -25.79
C ARG A 74 22.25 -11.07 -26.12
N ARG A 75 22.30 -12.07 -25.24
CA ARG A 75 23.10 -13.28 -25.48
C ARG A 75 22.51 -14.19 -26.56
N ILE A 76 21.24 -14.01 -26.93
CA ILE A 76 20.55 -14.87 -27.91
C ILE A 76 20.69 -14.34 -29.34
N ARG A 77 20.78 -13.01 -29.56
CA ARG A 77 20.93 -12.51 -30.92
C ARG A 77 22.30 -12.90 -31.46
N LYS A 78 22.29 -13.43 -32.67
CA LYS A 78 23.49 -13.87 -33.36
C LYS A 78 23.58 -13.20 -34.74
N TYR A 79 24.78 -12.84 -35.14
CA TYR A 79 25.08 -12.24 -36.43
C TYR A 79 25.80 -13.24 -37.33
N LEU A 80 25.29 -13.43 -38.55
CA LEU A 80 25.91 -14.31 -39.53
C LEU A 80 27.00 -13.56 -40.31
N CYS A 81 28.22 -14.07 -40.30
CA CYS A 81 29.31 -13.47 -41.06
C CYS A 81 29.11 -13.67 -42.57
N SER A 82 29.02 -12.57 -43.32
CA SER A 82 28.84 -12.59 -44.79
C SER A 82 30.00 -13.24 -45.56
N LYS A 83 31.21 -13.30 -44.99
CA LYS A 83 32.39 -13.88 -45.65
C LYS A 83 32.51 -15.40 -45.47
N CYS A 84 32.16 -15.92 -44.29
CA CYS A 84 32.45 -17.32 -43.94
C CYS A 84 31.28 -18.07 -43.30
N ASN A 85 30.10 -17.44 -43.24
CA ASN A 85 28.87 -17.98 -42.65
C ASN A 85 28.98 -18.44 -41.19
N PHE A 86 30.02 -18.00 -40.48
CA PHE A 86 30.13 -18.25 -39.04
C PHE A 86 29.14 -17.38 -38.27
N VAL A 87 28.50 -17.99 -37.28
CA VAL A 87 27.50 -17.33 -36.42
C VAL A 87 28.21 -16.73 -35.21
N ASN A 88 28.17 -15.40 -35.09
CA ASN A 88 28.80 -14.64 -34.02
C ASN A 88 27.75 -14.11 -33.05
N ASP A 89 28.16 -13.68 -31.86
CA ASP A 89 27.27 -12.99 -30.91
C ASP A 89 26.88 -11.59 -31.43
N GLU A 90 25.73 -11.05 -31.02
CA GLU A 90 25.22 -9.71 -31.44
C GLU A 90 26.26 -8.60 -31.23
N ASP A 91 27.01 -8.65 -30.13
CA ASP A 91 27.97 -7.60 -29.76
C ASP A 91 29.34 -7.75 -30.47
N ALA A 92 29.52 -8.78 -31.30
CA ALA A 92 30.78 -9.02 -31.99
C ALA A 92 31.02 -7.98 -33.09
N LYS A 93 32.05 -7.14 -32.94
CA LYS A 93 32.48 -6.17 -33.97
C LYS A 93 33.20 -6.83 -35.16
N TYR A 94 33.78 -8.01 -34.92
CA TYR A 94 34.55 -8.78 -35.90
C TYR A 94 34.19 -10.26 -35.79
N CYS A 95 34.23 -10.96 -36.92
CA CYS A 95 34.00 -12.40 -36.96
C CYS A 95 35.09 -13.14 -36.19
N LYS A 96 34.70 -13.93 -35.18
CA LYS A 96 35.63 -14.73 -34.36
C LYS A 96 36.38 -15.80 -35.14
N LYS A 97 35.85 -16.21 -36.30
CA LYS A 97 36.46 -17.24 -37.15
C LYS A 97 37.42 -16.68 -38.20
N CYS A 98 37.08 -15.57 -38.85
CA CYS A 98 37.83 -15.08 -40.02
C CYS A 98 38.31 -13.62 -39.93
N GLY A 99 38.07 -12.95 -38.80
CA GLY A 99 38.52 -11.56 -38.54
C GLY A 99 37.82 -10.48 -39.37
N THR A 100 36.88 -10.84 -40.24
CA THR A 100 36.15 -9.86 -41.06
C THR A 100 35.23 -9.01 -40.18
N LYS A 101 35.22 -7.70 -40.40
CA LYS A 101 34.32 -6.78 -39.69
C LYS A 101 32.87 -7.17 -39.94
N LEU A 102 32.09 -7.28 -38.87
CA LEU A 102 30.65 -7.52 -38.95
C LEU A 102 29.97 -6.15 -39.05
N ASN A 103 29.08 -6.00 -40.03
CA ASN A 103 28.39 -4.73 -40.33
C ASN A 103 27.04 -4.65 -39.62
#